data_AF-A0A661HRU8-F1
#
_entry.id   AF-A0A661HRU8-F1
#
_cell.length_a   1.000
_cell.length_b   1.000
_cell.length_c   1.000
_cell.angle_alpha   90.00
_cell.angle_beta   90.00
_cell.angle_gamma   90.00
#
_symmetry.space_group_name_H-M   'P 1'
#
loop_
_entity.id
_entity.type
_entity.pdbx_description
1 polymer ?
#
loop_
_entity_poly.entity_id
_entity_poly.type
_entity_poly.pdbx_seq_one_letter_code
_entity_poly.pdbx_strand_id
1 'polypeptide(L)'
;MRLMLVMLFSLTMLFSKDISEKLIVSGDRNSTTAQVHLLKLKMVFIGNSQTRALQEKYKLNLEIETLDEYTMVVIKPIRSLAVKNELLLLLSPIFPNIFSIEDHKIEMTGLESMKESKIMKNQITPSHTNTMHQANSLIEKIGIGLEWIALFFLSVIGLILSLSSRRKMTSLENIQKELSRKQEEIESEIKNLGASGV
;
A
#
# COMPACT_ATOMS: atom_id res chain seq x y z
N MET A 1 7.98 0.83 24.82
CA MET A 1 6.61 0.73 24.27
C MET A 1 6.36 1.59 23.04
N ARG A 2 6.61 2.91 23.04
CA ARG A 2 6.31 3.79 21.88
C ARG A 2 7.00 3.37 20.56
N LEU A 3 8.24 2.89 20.63
CA LEU A 3 9.01 2.46 19.45
C LEU A 3 8.49 1.15 18.84
N MET A 4 7.94 0.28 19.67
CA MET A 4 7.34 -0.99 19.26
C MET A 4 6.00 -0.75 18.54
N LEU A 5 5.19 0.21 19.00
CA LEU A 5 3.95 0.63 18.34
C LEU A 5 4.20 1.23 16.96
N VAL A 6 5.25 2.04 16.80
CA VAL A 6 5.62 2.63 15.50
C VAL A 6 6.09 1.55 14.53
N MET A 7 6.94 0.62 14.97
CA MET A 7 7.33 -0.52 14.14
C MET A 7 6.14 -1.40 13.76
N LEU A 8 5.23 -1.68 14.70
CA LEU A 8 4.04 -2.47 14.42
C LEU A 8 3.16 -1.79 13.38
N PHE A 9 2.94 -0.47 13.51
CA PHE A 9 2.15 0.33 12.58
C PHE A 9 2.78 0.40 11.19
N SER A 10 4.11 0.57 11.10
CA SER A 10 4.85 0.55 9.84
C SER A 10 4.80 -0.83 9.17
N LEU A 11 4.90 -1.91 9.96
CA LEU A 11 4.82 -3.28 9.46
C LEU A 11 3.41 -3.58 8.91
N THR A 12 2.36 -3.18 9.64
CA THR A 12 0.97 -3.32 9.16
C THR A 12 0.69 -2.46 7.93
N MET A 13 1.23 -1.24 7.84
CA MET A 13 1.11 -0.41 6.63
C MET A 13 1.81 -1.02 5.42
N LEU A 14 2.96 -1.69 5.62
CA LEU A 14 3.71 -2.34 4.56
C LEU A 14 2.96 -3.58 4.00
N PHE A 15 2.29 -4.34 4.88
CA PHE A 15 1.55 -5.55 4.50
C PHE A 15 0.06 -5.31 4.19
N SER A 16 -0.51 -4.15 4.54
CA SER A 16 -1.91 -3.81 4.24
C SER A 16 -2.17 -3.48 2.76
N LYS A 17 -1.14 -3.46 1.92
CA LYS A 17 -1.25 -3.11 0.50
C LYS A 17 -1.26 -4.35 -0.41
N ASP A 18 -1.68 -5.50 0.11
CA ASP A 18 -1.98 -6.66 -0.72
C ASP A 18 -3.36 -6.44 -1.37
N ILE A 19 -3.34 -5.67 -2.46
CA ILE A 19 -4.53 -5.39 -3.27
C ILE A 19 -4.82 -6.68 -4.03
N SER A 20 -5.92 -7.37 -3.73
CA SER A 20 -6.41 -8.46 -4.60
C SER A 20 -7.44 -7.86 -5.53
N GLU A 21 -7.04 -7.50 -6.74
CA GLU A 21 -7.93 -6.96 -7.77
C GLU A 21 -8.00 -7.92 -8.97
N LYS A 22 -9.10 -7.84 -9.71
CA LYS A 22 -9.25 -8.44 -11.04
C LYS A 22 -9.51 -7.37 -12.08
N LEU A 23 -8.95 -7.54 -13.27
CA LEU A 23 -9.16 -6.65 -14.40
C LEU A 23 -10.14 -7.30 -15.36
N ILE A 24 -11.22 -6.59 -15.68
CA ILE A 24 -12.23 -7.03 -16.63
C ILE A 24 -11.96 -6.31 -17.95
N VAL A 25 -11.74 -7.11 -18.98
CA VAL A 25 -11.34 -6.64 -20.31
C VAL A 25 -12.54 -6.51 -21.25
N SER A 26 -13.56 -7.34 -21.03
CA SER A 26 -14.84 -7.29 -21.76
C SER A 26 -15.93 -7.97 -20.94
N GLY A 27 -17.18 -7.55 -21.16
CA GLY A 27 -18.37 -8.20 -20.60
C GLY A 27 -19.46 -8.27 -21.65
N ASP A 28 -19.89 -9.48 -21.97
CA ASP A 28 -20.86 -9.77 -23.02
C ASP A 28 -21.94 -10.73 -22.51
N ARG A 29 -23.21 -10.53 -22.91
CA ARG A 29 -24.28 -11.48 -22.58
C ARG A 29 -24.16 -12.78 -23.38
N ASN A 30 -23.45 -12.75 -24.49
CA ASN A 30 -23.23 -13.92 -25.35
C ASN A 30 -21.88 -14.58 -25.01
N SER A 31 -21.94 -15.82 -24.53
CA SER A 31 -20.76 -16.61 -24.17
C SER A 31 -19.80 -16.81 -25.34
N THR A 32 -20.29 -16.91 -26.57
CA THR A 32 -19.47 -17.10 -27.77
C THR A 32 -18.63 -15.85 -28.07
N THR A 33 -19.20 -14.66 -27.91
CA THR A 33 -18.48 -13.40 -28.06
C THR A 33 -17.39 -13.26 -27.00
N ALA A 34 -17.69 -13.62 -25.75
CA ALA A 34 -16.71 -13.61 -24.67
C ALA A 34 -15.55 -14.59 -24.92
N GLN A 35 -15.81 -15.76 -25.51
CA GLN A 35 -14.76 -16.70 -25.92
C GLN A 35 -13.85 -16.12 -27.00
N VAL A 36 -14.41 -15.43 -28.00
CA VAL A 36 -13.63 -14.73 -29.03
C VAL A 36 -12.74 -13.65 -28.40
N HIS A 37 -13.28 -12.88 -27.45
CA HIS A 37 -12.50 -11.88 -26.72
C HIS A 37 -11.40 -12.50 -25.85
N LEU A 38 -11.64 -13.64 -25.19
CA LEU A 38 -10.61 -14.37 -24.46
C LEU A 38 -9.51 -14.88 -25.39
N LEU A 39 -9.86 -15.43 -26.56
CA LEU A 39 -8.88 -15.88 -27.56
C LEU A 39 -8.04 -14.72 -28.05
N LYS A 40 -8.66 -13.57 -28.35
CA LYS A 40 -7.95 -12.33 -28.71
C LYS A 40 -6.97 -11.91 -27.61
N LEU A 41 -7.41 -11.92 -26.35
CA LEU A 41 -6.57 -11.59 -25.20
C LEU A 41 -5.38 -12.56 -25.07
N LYS A 42 -5.61 -13.87 -25.18
CA LYS A 42 -4.54 -14.88 -25.18
C LYS A 42 -3.54 -14.65 -26.31
N MET A 43 -4.01 -14.32 -27.51
CA MET A 43 -3.14 -14.00 -28.64
C MET A 43 -2.27 -12.76 -28.38
N VAL A 44 -2.79 -11.72 -27.70
CA VAL A 44 -2.00 -10.56 -27.27
C VAL A 44 -0.89 -10.99 -26.31
N PHE A 45 -1.21 -11.82 -25.32
CA PHE A 45 -0.24 -12.31 -24.35
C PHE A 45 0.84 -13.21 -24.98
N ILE A 46 0.51 -13.94 -26.04
CA ILE A 46 1.47 -14.75 -26.80
C ILE A 46 2.34 -13.85 -27.72
N GLY A 47 1.73 -12.88 -28.38
CA GLY A 47 2.35 -12.05 -29.41
C GLY A 47 3.21 -10.90 -28.87
N ASN A 48 2.98 -10.43 -27.65
CA ASN A 48 3.74 -9.34 -27.04
C ASN A 48 4.62 -9.86 -25.88
N SER A 49 5.93 -9.63 -26.00
CA SER A 49 6.94 -10.08 -25.04
C SER A 49 6.77 -9.46 -23.65
N GLN A 50 6.28 -8.22 -23.56
CA GLN A 50 6.05 -7.52 -22.30
C GLN A 50 4.87 -8.12 -21.54
N THR A 51 3.74 -8.36 -22.22
CA THR A 51 2.58 -9.01 -21.59
C THR A 51 2.88 -10.44 -21.17
N ARG A 52 3.70 -11.17 -21.93
CA ARG A 52 4.17 -12.51 -21.56
C ARG A 52 5.04 -12.49 -20.31
N ALA A 53 6.00 -11.57 -20.24
CA ALA A 53 6.86 -11.40 -19.07
C ALA A 53 6.05 -11.06 -17.82
N LEU A 54 5.01 -10.22 -17.94
CA LEU A 54 4.08 -9.92 -16.85
C LEU A 54 3.29 -11.15 -16.41
N GLN A 55 2.81 -11.95 -17.36
CA GLN A 55 2.08 -13.18 -17.07
C GLN A 55 2.94 -14.17 -16.27
N GLU A 56 4.18 -14.39 -16.69
CA GLU A 56 5.11 -15.31 -16.03
C GLU A 56 5.53 -14.80 -14.65
N LYS A 57 5.88 -13.51 -14.54
CA LYS A 57 6.36 -12.89 -13.31
C LYS A 57 5.29 -12.85 -12.21
N TYR A 58 4.06 -12.51 -12.57
CA TYR A 58 2.96 -12.31 -11.62
C TYR A 58 1.94 -13.45 -11.61
N LYS A 59 2.17 -14.51 -12.40
CA LYS A 59 1.29 -15.68 -12.53
C LYS A 59 -0.14 -15.28 -12.87
N LEU A 60 -0.30 -14.44 -13.89
CA LEU A 60 -1.60 -13.97 -14.33
C LEU A 60 -2.36 -15.07 -15.05
N ASN A 61 -3.62 -15.26 -14.67
CA ASN A 61 -4.59 -16.12 -15.33
C ASN A 61 -5.54 -15.29 -16.18
N LEU A 62 -5.81 -15.81 -17.39
CA LEU A 62 -6.77 -15.25 -18.34
C LEU A 62 -7.97 -16.19 -18.38
N GLU A 63 -9.07 -15.78 -17.78
CA GLU A 63 -10.24 -16.63 -17.55
C GLU A 63 -11.53 -15.94 -17.99
N ILE A 64 -12.59 -16.73 -18.11
CA ILE A 64 -13.95 -16.23 -18.26
C ILE A 64 -14.67 -16.44 -16.94
N GLU A 65 -15.29 -15.38 -16.42
CA GLU A 65 -16.17 -15.43 -15.25
C GLU A 65 -17.58 -15.06 -15.67
N THR A 66 -18.57 -15.79 -15.17
CA THR A 66 -19.98 -15.44 -15.39
C THR A 66 -20.47 -14.69 -14.16
N LEU A 67 -21.03 -13.50 -14.37
CA LEU A 67 -21.70 -12.71 -13.35
C LEU A 67 -23.12 -12.45 -13.82
N ASP A 68 -24.06 -13.19 -13.23
CA ASP A 68 -25.48 -13.15 -13.57
C ASP A 68 -25.71 -13.43 -15.07
N GLU A 69 -26.31 -12.51 -15.82
CA GLU A 69 -26.55 -12.64 -17.26
C GLU A 69 -25.31 -12.33 -18.13
N TYR A 70 -24.20 -11.90 -17.54
CA TYR A 70 -23.02 -11.44 -18.28
C TYR A 70 -21.85 -12.40 -18.14
N THR A 71 -21.21 -12.69 -19.28
CA THR A 71 -19.96 -13.44 -19.36
C THR A 71 -18.81 -12.45 -19.55
N MET A 72 -17.89 -12.40 -18.58
CA MET A 72 -16.80 -11.44 -18.52
C MET A 72 -15.45 -12.12 -18.77
N VAL A 73 -14.57 -11.45 -19.50
CA VAL A 73 -13.17 -11.87 -19.69
C VAL A 73 -12.32 -11.14 -18.66
N VAL A 74 -11.61 -11.90 -17.82
CA VAL A 74 -10.90 -11.36 -16.67
C VAL A 74 -9.42 -11.75 -16.63
N ILE A 75 -8.61 -10.87 -16.04
CA ILE A 75 -7.20 -11.09 -15.71
C ILE A 75 -7.05 -11.01 -14.19
N LYS A 76 -6.54 -12.08 -13.58
CA LYS A 76 -6.31 -12.18 -12.13
C LYS A 76 -5.12 -13.09 -11.82
N PRO A 77 -4.43 -12.97 -10.67
CA PRO A 77 -4.60 -11.93 -9.66
C PRO A 77 -3.78 -10.68 -10.01
N ILE A 78 -4.37 -9.49 -9.83
CA ILE A 78 -3.62 -8.24 -9.84
C ILE A 78 -3.29 -7.88 -8.41
N ARG A 79 -2.01 -8.05 -8.04
CA ARG A 79 -1.51 -7.87 -6.68
C ARG A 79 -0.88 -6.50 -6.41
N SER A 80 -0.65 -5.72 -7.45
CA SER A 80 -0.02 -4.41 -7.31
C SER A 80 -0.55 -3.41 -8.32
N LEU A 81 -0.57 -2.15 -7.90
CA LEU A 81 -0.98 -1.03 -8.74
C LEU A 81 -0.06 -0.88 -9.97
N ALA A 82 1.23 -1.20 -9.83
CA ALA A 82 2.18 -1.18 -10.93
C ALA A 82 1.77 -2.14 -12.04
N VAL A 83 1.40 -3.38 -11.68
CA VAL A 83 0.93 -4.39 -12.64
C VAL A 83 -0.36 -3.97 -13.31
N LYS A 84 -1.30 -3.39 -12.55
CA LYS A 84 -2.55 -2.84 -13.09
C LYS A 84 -2.28 -1.79 -14.15
N ASN A 85 -1.42 -0.82 -13.86
CA ASN A 85 -1.14 0.30 -14.76
C ASN A 85 -0.38 -0.17 -16.00
N GLU A 86 0.59 -1.07 -15.86
CA GLU A 86 1.30 -1.66 -16.99
C GLU A 86 0.35 -2.45 -17.90
N LEU A 87 -0.56 -3.24 -17.33
CA LEU A 87 -1.58 -3.97 -18.10
C LEU A 87 -2.56 -3.02 -18.80
N LEU A 88 -3.01 -1.95 -18.12
CA LEU A 88 -3.88 -0.94 -18.73
C LEU A 88 -3.20 -0.24 -19.91
N LEU A 89 -1.93 0.14 -19.76
CA LEU A 89 -1.16 0.79 -20.83
C LEU A 89 -0.99 -0.13 -22.04
N LEU A 90 -0.73 -1.42 -21.82
CA LEU A 90 -0.54 -2.40 -22.90
C LEU A 90 -1.84 -2.84 -23.57
N LEU A 91 -2.93 -2.92 -22.82
CA LEU A 91 -4.20 -3.48 -23.30
C LEU A 91 -5.20 -2.44 -23.79
N SER A 92 -5.14 -1.19 -23.30
CA SER A 92 -6.07 -0.12 -23.67
C SER A 92 -6.15 0.19 -25.18
N PRO A 93 -5.08 0.07 -25.99
CA PRO A 93 -5.21 0.28 -27.44
C PRO A 93 -6.02 -0.83 -28.14
N ILE A 94 -6.11 -2.01 -27.52
CA ILE A 94 -6.73 -3.22 -28.10
C ILE A 94 -8.14 -3.44 -27.56
N PHE A 95 -8.35 -3.03 -26.31
CA PHE A 95 -9.61 -3.13 -25.59
C PHE A 95 -9.90 -1.76 -24.95
N PRO A 96 -10.85 -0.97 -25.48
CA PRO A 96 -11.07 0.40 -25.03
C PRO A 96 -11.81 0.51 -23.68
N ASN A 97 -12.53 -0.55 -23.26
CA ASN A 97 -13.39 -0.54 -22.08
C ASN A 97 -12.89 -1.52 -21.01
N ILE A 98 -11.68 -1.31 -20.50
CA ILE A 98 -11.09 -2.12 -19.44
C ILE A 98 -11.42 -1.48 -18.08
N PHE A 99 -11.88 -2.28 -17.12
CA PHE A 99 -12.19 -1.81 -15.76
C PHE A 99 -11.66 -2.78 -14.70
N SER A 100 -11.27 -2.27 -13.54
CA SER A 100 -10.80 -3.08 -12.41
C SER A 100 -11.87 -3.22 -11.34
N ILE A 101 -12.03 -4.41 -10.76
CA ILE A 101 -12.89 -4.65 -9.61
C ILE A 101 -12.03 -5.24 -8.49
N GLU A 102 -12.21 -4.75 -7.26
CA GLU A 102 -11.61 -5.37 -6.07
C GLU A 102 -12.20 -6.76 -5.87
N ASP A 103 -11.32 -7.74 -5.69
CA ASP A 103 -11.69 -9.13 -5.45
C ASP A 103 -12.16 -9.26 -4.00
N HIS A 104 -13.40 -8.84 -3.74
CA HIS A 104 -14.08 -9.23 -2.52
C HIS A 104 -14.38 -10.71 -2.64
N LYS A 105 -13.61 -11.55 -1.94
CA LYS A 105 -14.02 -12.93 -1.68
C LYS A 105 -15.42 -12.87 -1.07
N ILE A 106 -16.44 -13.14 -1.88
CA ILE A 106 -17.75 -13.48 -1.36
C ILE A 106 -17.56 -14.85 -0.73
N GLU A 107 -17.15 -14.87 0.54
CA GLU A 107 -17.36 -16.03 1.38
C GLU A 107 -18.88 -16.20 1.44
N MET A 108 -19.41 -17.05 0.56
CA MET A 108 -20.76 -17.59 0.72
C MET A 108 -20.78 -18.39 2.01
N THR A 109 -20.94 -17.67 3.12
CA THR A 109 -21.43 -18.24 4.37
C THR A 109 -22.90 -18.51 4.11
N GLY A 110 -23.20 -19.79 3.88
CA GLY A 110 -24.56 -20.25 3.67
C GLY A 110 -25.44 -19.86 4.85
N LEU A 111 -26.57 -19.22 4.55
CA LEU A 111 -27.80 -19.42 5.28
C LEU A 111 -28.97 -19.05 4.38
N GLU A 112 -29.81 -20.04 4.11
CA GLU A 112 -31.17 -19.81 3.64
C GLU A 112 -31.86 -18.80 4.58
N SER A 113 -32.33 -17.69 4.03
CA SER A 113 -33.38 -16.90 4.67
C SER A 113 -34.23 -16.23 3.60
N MET A 114 -35.22 -17.00 3.16
CA MET A 114 -36.60 -16.59 2.91
C MET A 114 -36.91 -15.09 2.81
N LYS A 115 -37.60 -14.79 1.69
CA LYS A 115 -38.73 -13.85 1.56
C LYS A 115 -38.44 -12.36 1.63
N GLU A 116 -38.73 -11.73 0.48
CA GLU A 116 -39.39 -10.43 0.34
C GLU A 116 -39.10 -9.38 1.42
N SER A 117 -38.09 -8.54 1.16
CA SER A 117 -38.13 -7.17 1.67
C SER A 117 -37.56 -6.21 0.63
N LYS A 118 -38.50 -5.60 -0.10
CA LYS A 118 -38.54 -4.20 -0.53
C LYS A 118 -37.26 -3.36 -0.26
N ILE A 119 -36.81 -2.73 -1.35
CA ILE A 119 -36.14 -1.42 -1.42
C ILE A 119 -34.65 -1.41 -1.04
N MET A 120 -33.80 -1.51 -2.06
CA MET A 120 -32.76 -0.50 -2.27
C MET A 120 -32.41 -0.42 -3.76
N LYS A 121 -33.07 0.51 -4.46
CA LYS A 121 -32.57 1.09 -5.70
C LYS A 121 -31.26 1.82 -5.36
N ASN A 122 -30.13 1.12 -5.35
CA ASN A 122 -28.86 1.80 -5.53
C ASN A 122 -28.63 1.96 -7.03
N GLN A 123 -28.70 3.22 -7.44
CA GLN A 123 -28.45 3.73 -8.77
C GLN A 123 -27.19 3.13 -9.35
N ILE A 124 -27.33 2.32 -10.39
CA ILE A 124 -26.32 2.23 -11.43
C ILE A 124 -26.55 3.47 -12.29
N THR A 125 -25.89 4.57 -11.93
CA THR A 125 -25.82 5.75 -12.81
C THR A 125 -24.81 5.42 -13.90
N PRO A 126 -25.21 5.34 -15.19
CA PRO A 126 -24.24 5.32 -16.27
C PRO A 126 -23.65 6.73 -16.35
N SER A 127 -22.48 6.93 -15.75
CA SER A 127 -21.74 8.19 -15.84
C SER A 127 -21.16 8.30 -17.26
N HIS A 128 -21.92 8.92 -18.15
CA HIS A 128 -21.41 9.44 -19.40
C HIS A 128 -20.56 10.68 -19.08
N THR A 129 -19.29 10.47 -18.73
CA THR A 129 -18.31 11.56 -18.52
C THR A 129 -17.11 11.34 -19.44
N ASN A 130 -17.24 11.88 -20.64
CA ASN A 130 -16.11 12.53 -21.29
C ASN A 130 -15.50 13.53 -20.29
N THR A 131 -14.18 13.67 -20.27
CA THR A 131 -13.37 14.55 -19.39
C THR A 131 -13.08 14.04 -17.96
N MET A 132 -12.21 13.02 -17.85
CA MET A 132 -11.46 12.77 -16.61
C MET A 132 -10.03 12.28 -16.86
N HIS A 133 -9.38 12.78 -17.91
CA HIS A 133 -7.95 12.50 -18.16
C HIS A 133 -6.99 13.51 -17.50
N GLN A 134 -7.48 14.55 -16.84
CA GLN A 134 -6.63 15.61 -16.30
C GLN A 134 -6.39 15.55 -14.78
N ALA A 135 -7.19 14.78 -14.04
CA ALA A 135 -7.01 14.62 -12.58
C ALA A 135 -6.09 13.46 -12.18
N ASN A 136 -5.97 12.43 -13.03
CA ASN A 136 -5.15 11.25 -12.70
C ASN A 136 -3.65 11.46 -12.91
N SER A 137 -3.23 12.43 -13.73
CA SER A 137 -1.79 12.73 -13.94
C SER A 137 -1.11 13.43 -12.76
N LEU A 138 -1.88 14.08 -11.87
CA LEU A 138 -1.34 14.64 -10.63
C LEU A 138 -1.13 13.55 -9.57
N ILE A 139 -1.99 12.54 -9.52
CA ILE A 139 -1.88 11.42 -8.57
C ILE A 139 -0.79 10.44 -9.00
N GLU A 140 -0.58 10.26 -10.31
CA GLU A 140 0.49 9.42 -10.88
C GLU A 140 1.89 9.94 -10.52
N LYS A 141 2.08 11.26 -10.38
CA LYS A 141 3.32 11.87 -9.87
C LYS A 141 3.47 11.79 -8.35
N ILE A 142 2.38 11.69 -7.60
CA ILE A 142 2.39 11.61 -6.13
C ILE A 142 2.72 10.19 -5.67
N GLY A 143 2.30 9.16 -6.41
CA GLY A 143 2.53 7.75 -6.06
C GLY A 143 4.00 7.35 -6.01
N ILE A 144 4.84 7.92 -6.87
CA ILE A 144 6.30 7.67 -6.90
C ILE A 144 7.02 8.41 -5.75
N GLY A 145 6.41 9.47 -5.19
CA GLY A 145 6.99 10.27 -4.11
C GLY A 145 6.70 9.76 -2.70
N LEU A 146 5.66 8.94 -2.51
CA LEU A 146 5.20 8.57 -1.18
C LEU A 146 6.22 7.74 -0.39
N GLU A 147 6.97 6.87 -1.06
CA GLU A 147 8.04 6.06 -0.46
C GLU A 147 9.25 6.93 -0.06
N TRP A 148 9.61 7.91 -0.89
CA TRP A 148 10.65 8.89 -0.56
C TRP A 148 10.25 9.83 0.56
N ILE A 149 8.97 10.18 0.64
CA ILE A 149 8.40 10.96 1.74
C ILE A 149 8.46 10.16 3.05
N ALA A 150 8.18 8.84 3.02
CA ALA A 150 8.35 7.99 4.19
C ALA A 150 9.81 7.92 4.67
N LEU A 151 10.77 7.78 3.75
CA LEU A 151 12.20 7.84 4.06
C LEU A 151 12.62 9.21 4.62
N PHE A 152 12.07 10.29 4.06
CA PHE A 152 12.30 11.64 4.57
C PHE A 152 11.78 11.81 5.99
N PHE A 153 10.56 11.37 6.29
CA PHE A 153 10.02 11.40 7.64
C PHE A 153 10.83 10.53 8.60
N LEU A 154 11.28 9.34 8.17
CA LEU A 154 12.14 8.47 8.98
C LEU A 154 13.47 9.17 9.33
N SER A 155 14.09 9.84 8.34
CA SER A 155 15.31 10.62 8.52
C SER A 155 15.10 11.77 9.50
N VAL A 156 14.03 12.55 9.36
CA VAL A 156 13.70 13.67 10.24
C VAL A 156 13.47 13.19 11.68
N ILE A 157 12.72 12.10 11.86
CA ILE A 157 12.48 11.51 13.19
C ILE A 157 13.80 11.03 13.81
N GLY A 158 14.65 10.36 13.03
CA GLY A 158 15.98 9.93 13.49
C GLY A 158 16.86 11.10 13.92
N LEU A 159 16.81 12.22 13.19
CA LEU A 159 17.57 13.43 13.47
C LEU A 159 17.07 14.13 14.76
N ILE A 160 15.75 14.22 14.95
CA ILE A 160 15.14 14.76 16.17
C ILE A 160 15.53 13.91 17.39
N LEU A 161 15.48 12.58 17.26
CA LEU A 161 15.88 11.66 18.34
C LEU A 161 17.37 11.78 18.66
N SER A 162 18.23 11.90 17.65
CA SER A 162 19.68 12.10 17.82
C SER A 162 19.99 13.41 18.57
N LEU A 163 19.35 14.51 18.17
CA LEU A 163 19.50 15.81 18.84
C LEU A 163 19.00 15.77 20.29
N SER A 164 17.86 15.13 20.53
CA SER A 164 17.31 14.96 21.89
C SER A 164 18.25 14.13 22.77
N SER A 165 18.79 13.03 22.24
CA SER A 165 19.74 12.17 22.95
C SER A 165 21.03 12.91 23.28
N ARG A 166 21.58 13.69 22.33
CA ARG A 166 22.77 14.51 22.57
C ARG A 166 22.55 15.53 23.68
N ARG A 167 21.43 16.25 23.68
CA ARG A 167 21.10 17.22 24.75
C ARG A 167 21.02 16.55 26.13
N LYS A 168 20.42 15.36 26.21
CA LYS A 168 20.38 14.57 27.45
C LYS A 168 21.77 14.13 27.89
N MET A 169 22.62 13.70 26.96
CA MET A 169 24.01 13.32 27.24
C MET A 169 24.81 14.50 27.78
N THR A 170 24.73 15.68 27.16
CA THR A 170 25.42 16.88 27.63
C THR A 170 24.92 17.33 29.00
N SER A 171 23.61 17.19 29.28
CA SER A 171 23.07 17.45 30.61
C SER A 171 23.63 16.48 31.65
N LEU A 172 23.76 15.19 31.32
CA LEU A 172 24.34 14.19 32.20
C LEU A 172 25.83 14.43 32.45
N GLU A 173 26.59 14.81 31.42
CA GLU A 173 28.01 15.18 31.57
C GLU A 173 28.18 16.40 32.49
N ASN A 174 27.31 17.41 32.37
CA ASN A 174 27.34 18.59 33.24
C ASN A 174 27.01 18.22 34.69
N ILE A 175 26.00 17.38 34.91
CA ILE A 175 25.64 16.88 36.25
C ILE A 175 26.79 16.05 36.83
N GLN A 176 27.45 15.22 36.03
CA GLN A 176 28.59 14.42 36.46
C GLN A 176 29.77 15.30 36.86
N LYS A 177 30.08 16.34 36.08
CA LYS A 177 31.10 17.35 36.45
C LYS A 177 30.77 18.08 37.74
N GLU A 178 29.50 18.46 37.94
CA GLU A 178 29.07 19.13 39.16
C GLU A 178 29.20 18.21 40.39
N LEU A 179 28.80 16.94 40.26
CA LEU A 179 28.95 15.94 41.31
C LEU A 179 30.42 15.70 41.66
N SER A 180 31.30 15.56 40.66
CA SER A 180 32.73 15.40 40.89
C SER A 180 33.33 16.59 41.64
N ARG A 181 32.95 17.83 41.26
CA ARG A 181 33.40 19.03 41.95
C ARG A 181 32.94 19.08 43.41
N LYS A 182 31.67 18.72 43.68
CA LYS A 182 31.14 18.66 45.05
C LYS A 182 31.85 17.58 45.88
N GLN A 183 32.18 16.46 45.27
CA GLN A 183 32.93 15.39 45.94
C GLN A 183 34.34 15.84 46.31
N GLU A 184 35.05 16.53 45.41
CA GLU A 184 36.36 17.13 45.69
C GLU A 184 36.28 18.18 46.81
N GLU A 185 35.24 19.03 46.80
CA GLU A 185 35.02 20.05 47.83
C GLU A 185 34.82 19.40 49.21
N ILE A 186 33.96 18.38 49.30
CA ILE A 186 33.73 17.62 50.54
C ILE A 186 35.00 16.90 51.00
N GLU A 187 35.75 16.25 50.09
CA GLU A 187 37.02 15.61 50.44
C GLU A 187 38.05 16.62 50.98
N SER A 188 38.11 17.80 50.38
CA SER A 188 39.00 18.88 50.84
C SER A 188 38.58 19.42 52.21
N GLU A 189 37.28 19.54 52.47
CA GLU A 189 36.74 20.01 53.75
C GLU A 189 37.01 18.97 54.86
N ILE A 190 36.79 17.68 54.59
CA ILE A 190 37.13 16.58 55.51
C ILE A 190 38.63 16.58 55.82
N LYS A 191 39.48 16.75 54.80
CA LYS A 191 40.94 16.78 54.99
C LYS A 191 41.38 17.98 55.84
N ASN A 192 40.76 19.14 55.65
CA ASN A 192 41.06 20.34 56.43
C ASN A 192 40.53 20.25 57.88
N LEU A 193 39.39 19.62 58.10
CA LEU A 193 38.87 19.31 59.44
C LEU A 193 39.77 18.29 60.17
N GLY A 194 40.28 17.29 59.47
CA GLY A 194 41.27 16.34 60.02
C GLY A 194 42.62 16.98 60.35
N ALA A 195 43.03 18.04 59.64
CA ALA A 195 44.28 18.76 59.87
C ALA A 195 44.20 19.83 60.97
N SER A 196 43.00 20.27 61.35
CA SER A 196 42.76 21.25 62.42
C SER A 196 42.40 20.61 63.77
N GLY A 197 42.32 19.28 63.82
CA GLY A 197 42.02 18.48 65.02
C GLY A 197 43.24 17.77 65.65
N VAL A 198 44.47 18.15 65.29
CA VAL A 198 45.74 17.68 65.91
C VAL A 198 46.48 18.86 66.54
#